data_AF-A0A4Q2ZE71-F1
#
_entry.id   AF-A0A4Q2ZE71-F1
#
_cell.length_a   1.000
_cell.length_b   1.000
_cell.length_c   1.000
_cell.angle_alpha   90.00
_cell.angle_beta   90.00
_cell.angle_gamma   90.00
#
_symmetry.space_group_name_H-M   'P 1'
#
loop_
_entity.id
_entity.type
_entity.pdbx_description
1 polymer ?
#
loop_
_entity_poly.entity_id
_entity_poly.type
_entity_poly.pdbx_seq_one_letter_code
_entity_poly.pdbx_strand_id
1 'polypeptide(L)'
;MPLLLLVLHRVTVSAKVLLISAFYLLGFVTFSSAQVRLIIDTDTATDCDDAGALAVAHALQNRRECVILAVVVNNKDPYSVGAIDAINTWFGRGNIPLGAFTGTTVGKTGSYRPIAENSALYGHDVITSAQVPDAVTTYRTVLAAQPDASVVIASIGWLNNLEELLKSPADAISPLTGPQLVAAKVKSISIMGGRYPSGSEYNFTSFGSPSSTQYFVENWPDTVPVMFQGYEVGDGVKTGPSLLNTPASNPVRKAYEIMYNGINGRPSWDQCAILHAVRGLSDYWTAETVGSNTINADGTNAWVASPDKNQAYSKVLMSDSALASVIGDLMDDPPLPPTSRFPVKIIFDTDYSTDCDDPGALAVLHAFADNGDAEILATGASTRLDKAPGAIDVVNTYYGRPGIPIAATKVGPTHASKFASQLYDSFPHDTPLSTAVEDTVSSYRRILAAQPDGSVVFVTVGYLTNMSELLKSSADNHSPLTGLELVTAKVKE
;
A
#
# COMPACT_ATOMS: atom_id res chain seq x y z
N MET A 1 -56.01 -37.17 -58.94
CA MET A 1 -55.32 -36.60 -57.77
C MET A 1 -53.90 -36.24 -58.18
N PRO A 2 -53.66 -35.01 -58.65
CA PRO A 2 -52.40 -34.66 -59.30
C PRO A 2 -51.60 -33.57 -58.56
N LEU A 3 -50.28 -33.57 -58.83
CA LEU A 3 -49.41 -32.38 -58.95
C LEU A 3 -49.13 -31.61 -57.61
N LEU A 4 -48.02 -30.91 -57.38
CA LEU A 4 -47.03 -30.32 -58.26
C LEU A 4 -45.79 -29.91 -57.43
N LEU A 5 -44.67 -29.78 -58.13
CA LEU A 5 -43.48 -29.02 -57.76
C LEU A 5 -43.80 -27.72 -57.00
N LEU A 6 -43.07 -27.46 -55.91
CA LEU A 6 -43.03 -26.15 -55.27
C LEU A 6 -42.00 -25.26 -55.99
N VAL A 7 -42.52 -24.28 -56.73
CA VAL A 7 -41.78 -23.17 -57.33
C VAL A 7 -41.56 -22.09 -56.27
N LEU A 8 -40.31 -21.62 -56.15
CA LEU A 8 -39.92 -20.39 -55.48
C LEU A 8 -40.65 -19.19 -56.09
N HIS A 9 -41.35 -18.39 -55.27
CA HIS A 9 -41.26 -16.93 -55.34
C HIS A 9 -41.71 -16.24 -54.04
N ARG A 10 -41.00 -15.14 -53.79
CA ARG A 10 -40.95 -14.30 -52.60
C ARG A 10 -42.28 -13.64 -52.25
N VAL A 11 -42.56 -13.54 -50.95
CA VAL A 11 -43.25 -12.38 -50.39
C VAL A 11 -42.34 -11.77 -49.32
N THR A 12 -41.80 -10.61 -49.67
CA THR A 12 -41.12 -9.67 -48.78
C THR A 12 -42.09 -9.12 -47.74
N VAL A 13 -41.78 -9.33 -46.46
CA VAL A 13 -42.30 -8.50 -45.36
C VAL A 13 -41.09 -7.86 -44.68
N SER A 14 -41.19 -6.53 -44.55
CA SER A 14 -40.15 -5.58 -44.23
C SER A 14 -39.35 -5.88 -42.96
N ALA A 15 -38.04 -5.73 -43.09
CA ALA A 15 -37.09 -5.61 -41.99
C ALA A 15 -37.41 -4.37 -41.14
N LYS A 16 -38.08 -4.57 -40.00
CA LYS A 16 -38.09 -3.69 -38.82
C LYS A 16 -38.70 -4.52 -37.68
N VAL A 17 -38.03 -4.53 -36.53
CA VAL A 17 -38.34 -5.32 -35.31
C VAL A 17 -37.76 -6.74 -35.28
N LEU A 18 -36.42 -6.83 -35.21
CA LEU A 18 -35.74 -7.87 -34.42
C LEU A 18 -34.34 -7.37 -34.06
N LEU A 19 -34.30 -6.38 -33.16
CA LEU A 19 -33.08 -5.77 -32.63
C LEU A 19 -33.42 -5.31 -31.22
N ILE A 20 -33.33 -6.23 -30.26
CA ILE A 20 -33.19 -6.01 -28.82
C ILE A 20 -32.82 -7.40 -28.24
N SER A 21 -31.84 -7.40 -27.32
CA SER A 21 -31.36 -8.56 -26.51
C SER A 21 -30.13 -9.34 -27.00
N ALA A 22 -29.10 -8.67 -27.56
CA ALA A 22 -27.75 -9.26 -27.69
C ALA A 22 -26.61 -8.29 -27.33
N PHE A 23 -26.90 -7.28 -26.52
CA PHE A 23 -25.91 -6.38 -25.92
C PHE A 23 -26.33 -6.19 -24.48
N TYR A 24 -25.67 -6.85 -23.53
CA TYR A 24 -25.49 -6.46 -22.10
C TYR A 24 -24.86 -7.64 -21.36
N LEU A 25 -23.65 -8.04 -21.77
CA LEU A 25 -22.74 -8.84 -20.94
C LEU A 25 -21.30 -8.65 -21.44
N LEU A 26 -20.94 -7.41 -21.80
CA LEU A 26 -19.58 -6.96 -21.49
C LEU A 26 -19.62 -6.67 -20.00
N GLY A 27 -19.20 -7.64 -19.19
CA GLY A 27 -18.81 -7.37 -17.83
C GLY A 27 -17.80 -6.23 -17.88
N PHE A 28 -18.14 -5.12 -17.24
CA PHE A 28 -17.11 -4.17 -16.84
C PHE A 28 -16.18 -4.94 -15.91
N VAL A 29 -15.06 -5.43 -16.47
CA VAL A 29 -13.88 -5.66 -15.66
C VAL A 29 -13.48 -4.26 -15.22
N THR A 30 -14.01 -3.83 -14.09
CA THR A 30 -13.41 -2.72 -13.36
C THR A 30 -12.03 -3.23 -12.97
N PHE A 31 -11.01 -2.85 -13.76
CA PHE A 31 -9.67 -2.84 -13.23
C PHE A 31 -9.73 -1.95 -12.00
N SER A 32 -9.79 -2.56 -10.81
CA SER A 32 -9.42 -1.86 -9.61
C SER A 32 -8.02 -1.35 -9.89
N SER A 33 -7.87 -0.03 -10.05
CA SER A 33 -6.54 0.55 -10.21
C SER A 33 -5.75 0.08 -9.00
N ALA A 34 -4.70 -0.71 -9.24
CA ALA A 34 -3.84 -1.17 -8.16
C ALA A 34 -3.40 0.06 -7.34
N GLN A 35 -3.51 -0.05 -6.02
CA GLN A 35 -3.18 1.05 -5.11
C GLN A 35 -1.76 1.55 -5.38
N VAL A 36 -1.57 2.86 -5.31
CA VAL A 36 -0.23 3.45 -5.44
C VAL A 36 0.65 2.95 -4.32
N ARG A 37 1.79 2.35 -4.64
CA ARG A 37 2.76 1.89 -3.63
C ARG A 37 3.73 3.02 -3.34
N LEU A 38 3.53 3.70 -2.21
CA LEU A 38 4.12 5.01 -1.93
C LEU A 38 5.29 4.90 -0.95
N ILE A 39 6.46 5.44 -1.32
CA ILE A 39 7.52 5.78 -0.36
C ILE A 39 7.48 7.29 -0.15
N ILE A 40 7.56 7.74 1.10
CA ILE A 40 7.60 9.16 1.46
C ILE A 40 9.00 9.49 1.97
N ASP A 41 9.66 10.45 1.34
CA ASP A 41 10.94 11.02 1.77
C ASP A 41 10.68 12.42 2.33
N THR A 42 10.88 12.64 3.62
CA THR A 42 10.40 13.84 4.34
C THR A 42 11.47 14.40 5.26
N ASP A 43 11.48 15.71 5.46
CA ASP A 43 12.40 16.32 6.41
C ASP A 43 11.86 16.24 7.85
N THR A 44 10.52 16.29 8.02
CA THR A 44 9.78 16.41 9.30
C THR A 44 10.60 17.18 10.33
N ALA A 45 10.96 18.41 9.98
CA ALA A 45 11.94 19.18 10.74
C ALA A 45 11.50 20.61 10.97
N THR A 46 11.26 21.35 9.89
CA THR A 46 11.33 22.81 9.94
C THR A 46 9.98 23.51 9.83
N ASP A 47 8.96 22.78 9.40
CA ASP A 47 7.58 23.25 9.26
C ASP A 47 6.59 22.13 9.65
N CYS A 48 5.31 22.44 9.79
CA CYS A 48 4.26 21.50 10.19
C CYS A 48 3.57 20.81 9.00
N ASP A 49 3.86 21.23 7.77
CA ASP A 49 3.25 20.69 6.57
C ASP A 49 3.70 19.25 6.25
N ASP A 50 4.90 18.81 6.66
CA ASP A 50 5.26 17.38 6.61
C ASP A 50 4.26 16.51 7.38
N ALA A 51 3.87 16.93 8.59
CA ALA A 51 2.89 16.21 9.40
C ALA A 51 1.50 16.22 8.74
N GLY A 52 1.15 17.33 8.09
CA GLY A 52 -0.07 17.40 7.28
C GLY A 52 0.00 16.49 6.05
N ALA A 53 1.15 16.36 5.42
CA ALA A 53 1.38 15.50 4.26
C ALA A 53 1.27 14.01 4.63
N LEU A 54 1.79 13.63 5.80
CA LEU A 54 1.59 12.29 6.36
C LEU A 54 0.10 12.02 6.68
N ALA A 55 -0.63 13.01 7.22
CA ALA A 55 -2.08 12.88 7.43
C ALA A 55 -2.81 12.62 6.10
N VAL A 56 -2.48 13.38 5.05
CA VAL A 56 -3.02 13.18 3.70
C VAL A 56 -2.70 11.78 3.17
N ALA A 57 -1.45 11.31 3.32
CA ALA A 57 -1.05 9.97 2.88
C ALA A 57 -1.84 8.87 3.60
N HIS A 58 -2.03 9.00 4.93
CA HIS A 58 -2.81 8.04 5.70
C HIS A 58 -4.29 8.05 5.34
N ALA A 59 -4.88 9.21 5.07
CA ALA A 59 -6.25 9.32 4.60
C ALA A 59 -6.43 8.67 3.22
N LEU A 60 -5.48 8.88 2.30
CA LEU A 60 -5.47 8.21 1.00
C LEU A 60 -5.33 6.69 1.13
N GLN A 61 -4.54 6.21 2.10
CA GLN A 61 -4.49 4.77 2.42
C GLN A 61 -5.79 4.26 3.06
N ASN A 62 -6.44 5.03 3.94
CA ASN A 62 -7.78 4.69 4.48
C ASN A 62 -8.80 4.52 3.34
N ARG A 63 -8.72 5.39 2.32
CA ARG A 63 -9.57 5.37 1.12
C ARG A 63 -9.14 4.36 0.07
N ARG A 64 -8.13 3.53 0.39
CA ARG A 64 -7.62 2.48 -0.49
C ARG A 64 -7.05 3.02 -1.81
N GLU A 65 -6.52 4.24 -1.82
CA GLU A 65 -5.91 4.85 -3.01
C GLU A 65 -4.39 4.58 -3.07
N CYS A 66 -3.74 4.40 -1.92
CA CYS A 66 -2.33 4.06 -1.82
C CYS A 66 -2.05 3.05 -0.69
N VAL A 67 -0.84 2.49 -0.69
CA VAL A 67 -0.21 1.78 0.43
C VAL A 67 1.11 2.48 0.72
N ILE A 68 1.28 3.00 1.93
CA ILE A 68 2.56 3.55 2.37
C ILE A 68 3.51 2.37 2.64
N LEU A 69 4.55 2.26 1.82
CA LEU A 69 5.57 1.21 1.91
C LEU A 69 6.65 1.54 2.94
N ALA A 70 7.01 2.82 3.06
CA ALA A 70 8.01 3.32 4.00
C ALA A 70 7.91 4.85 4.13
N VAL A 71 8.39 5.36 5.25
CA VAL A 71 8.66 6.79 5.45
C VAL A 71 10.13 6.97 5.84
N VAL A 72 10.85 7.79 5.09
CA VAL A 72 12.30 7.98 5.23
C VAL A 72 12.60 9.43 5.54
N VAL A 73 13.42 9.68 6.56
CA VAL A 73 13.81 11.03 6.99
C VAL A 73 15.07 11.48 6.24
N ASN A 74 15.03 12.62 5.57
CA ASN A 74 16.20 13.23 4.90
C ASN A 74 16.91 14.31 5.74
N ASN A 75 16.46 14.54 6.97
CA ASN A 75 17.06 15.47 7.91
C ASN A 75 18.06 14.82 8.89
N LYS A 76 19.02 15.60 9.37
CA LYS A 76 19.96 15.21 10.46
C LYS A 76 19.39 15.28 11.87
N ASP A 77 18.18 15.80 12.09
CA ASP A 77 17.59 15.83 13.44
C ASP A 77 17.27 14.41 13.90
N PRO A 78 17.86 13.94 15.01
CA PRO A 78 17.58 12.60 15.50
C PRO A 78 16.10 12.37 15.83
N TYR A 79 15.31 13.40 16.15
CA TYR A 79 13.93 13.24 16.61
C TYR A 79 12.88 13.23 15.50
N SER A 80 13.22 13.61 14.26
CA SER A 80 12.25 13.66 13.15
C SER A 80 11.57 12.31 12.94
N VAL A 81 12.33 11.21 12.97
CA VAL A 81 11.78 9.86 12.77
C VAL A 81 10.82 9.42 13.88
N GLY A 82 11.05 9.84 15.13
CA GLY A 82 10.15 9.50 16.23
C GLY A 82 8.83 10.25 16.16
N ALA A 83 8.82 11.47 15.61
CA ALA A 83 7.57 12.18 15.34
C ALA A 83 6.78 11.56 14.18
N ILE A 84 7.48 11.04 13.16
CA ILE A 84 6.85 10.26 12.08
C ILE A 84 6.24 8.98 12.64
N ASP A 85 6.95 8.26 13.51
CA ASP A 85 6.42 7.05 14.14
C ASP A 85 5.18 7.34 15.01
N ALA A 86 5.19 8.46 15.75
CA ALA A 86 4.01 8.93 16.47
C ALA A 86 2.80 9.14 15.55
N ILE A 87 3.00 9.77 14.39
CA ILE A 87 1.95 10.00 13.39
C ILE A 87 1.48 8.66 12.79
N ASN A 88 2.40 7.81 12.36
CA ASN A 88 2.10 6.50 11.82
C ASN A 88 1.29 5.66 12.82
N THR A 89 1.73 5.63 14.08
CA THR A 89 1.07 4.89 15.17
C THR A 89 -0.31 5.44 15.49
N TRP A 90 -0.49 6.77 15.47
CA TRP A 90 -1.79 7.42 15.62
C TRP A 90 -2.79 6.95 14.56
N PHE A 91 -2.33 6.85 13.30
CA PHE A 91 -3.12 6.29 12.20
C PHE A 91 -3.19 4.76 12.17
N GLY A 92 -2.73 4.08 13.23
CA GLY A 92 -2.79 2.63 13.38
C GLY A 92 -1.75 1.86 12.58
N ARG A 93 -0.72 2.52 12.07
CA ARG A 93 0.28 1.98 11.13
C ARG A 93 1.73 2.15 11.63
N GLY A 94 1.96 1.98 12.94
CA GLY A 94 3.30 2.08 13.54
C GLY A 94 4.34 1.10 12.99
N ASN A 95 3.90 0.01 12.34
CA ASN A 95 4.80 -0.96 11.71
C ASN A 95 5.30 -0.55 10.31
N ILE A 96 4.93 0.65 9.80
CA ILE A 96 5.47 1.14 8.52
C ILE A 96 7.01 1.24 8.66
N PRO A 97 7.79 0.63 7.75
CA PRO A 97 9.24 0.75 7.74
C PRO A 97 9.70 2.21 7.80
N LEU A 98 10.61 2.49 8.73
CA LEU A 98 11.25 3.79 8.88
C LEU A 98 12.72 3.72 8.49
N GLY A 99 13.24 4.82 7.96
CA GLY A 99 14.68 5.00 7.71
C GLY A 99 15.08 6.43 8.04
N ALA A 100 16.34 6.62 8.43
CA ALA A 100 16.83 7.95 8.78
C ALA A 100 18.17 8.27 8.12
N PHE A 101 18.32 9.52 7.70
CA PHE A 101 19.60 10.06 7.27
C PHE A 101 20.61 10.02 8.43
N THR A 102 21.78 9.45 8.18
CA THR A 102 22.84 9.31 9.19
C THR A 102 23.96 10.34 9.02
N GLY A 103 23.96 11.10 7.93
CA GLY A 103 24.90 12.18 7.70
C GLY A 103 24.61 13.42 8.55
N THR A 104 25.57 14.35 8.56
CA THR A 104 25.50 15.57 9.38
C THR A 104 25.47 16.86 8.54
N THR A 105 25.58 16.74 7.22
CA THR A 105 25.82 17.84 6.29
C THR A 105 24.54 18.55 5.87
N VAL A 106 23.43 17.83 5.79
CA VAL A 106 22.14 18.36 5.35
C VAL A 106 21.14 18.44 6.51
N GLY A 107 20.43 19.55 6.56
CA GLY A 107 19.30 19.75 7.45
C GLY A 107 19.61 20.48 8.75
N LYS A 108 18.62 20.48 9.66
CA LYS A 108 18.55 21.34 10.85
C LYS A 108 17.81 20.61 11.98
N THR A 109 18.21 20.87 13.23
CA THR A 109 17.39 20.51 14.40
C THR A 109 16.05 21.25 14.37
N GLY A 110 14.97 20.49 14.42
CA GLY A 110 13.59 20.92 14.27
C GLY A 110 12.80 21.01 15.57
N SER A 111 11.51 21.26 15.45
CA SER A 111 10.59 21.46 16.59
C SER A 111 9.82 20.20 17.01
N TYR A 112 10.09 19.06 16.37
CA TYR A 112 9.32 17.82 16.52
C TYR A 112 9.69 16.97 17.74
N ARG A 113 10.79 17.30 18.43
CA ARG A 113 11.24 16.59 19.65
C ARG A 113 10.15 16.34 20.70
N PRO A 114 9.26 17.30 21.05
CA PRO A 114 8.20 17.06 22.03
C PRO A 114 7.17 16.00 21.62
N ILE A 115 7.01 15.75 20.32
CA ILE A 115 6.16 14.68 19.80
C ILE A 115 6.92 13.35 19.90
N ALA A 116 8.16 13.33 19.40
CA ALA A 116 9.01 12.15 19.40
C ALA A 116 9.26 11.56 20.80
N GLU A 117 9.52 12.41 21.81
CA GLU A 117 9.81 11.95 23.18
C GLU A 117 8.56 11.55 23.97
N ASN A 118 7.35 11.84 23.49
CA ASN A 118 6.10 11.58 24.22
C ASN A 118 5.43 10.26 23.79
N SER A 119 6.20 9.17 23.78
CA SER A 119 5.69 7.84 23.45
C SER A 119 4.58 7.35 24.37
N ALA A 120 4.53 7.82 25.61
CA ALA A 120 3.43 7.50 26.53
C ALA A 120 2.07 8.04 26.03
N LEU A 121 2.05 9.20 25.37
CA LEU A 121 0.82 9.80 24.83
C LEU A 121 0.44 9.19 23.47
N TYR A 122 1.41 8.97 22.59
CA TYR A 122 1.16 8.58 21.20
C TYR A 122 1.29 7.07 20.94
N GLY A 123 1.86 6.32 21.88
CA GLY A 123 1.93 4.84 21.86
C GLY A 123 2.96 4.26 20.90
N HIS A 124 3.84 5.10 20.34
CA HIS A 124 4.86 4.74 19.36
C HIS A 124 6.16 4.28 20.04
N ASP A 125 7.05 3.59 19.32
CA ASP A 125 8.22 2.90 19.91
C ASP A 125 9.59 3.40 19.41
N VAL A 126 9.61 4.24 18.37
CA VAL A 126 10.81 4.93 17.88
C VAL A 126 10.87 6.36 18.45
N ILE A 127 11.98 6.70 19.10
CA ILE A 127 12.21 8.06 19.61
C ILE A 127 13.26 8.79 18.76
N THR A 128 14.31 8.07 18.34
CA THR A 128 15.44 8.66 17.64
C THR A 128 15.89 7.85 16.43
N SER A 129 16.60 8.50 15.50
CA SER A 129 17.21 7.88 14.32
C SER A 129 18.17 6.71 14.62
N ALA A 130 18.69 6.62 15.84
CA ALA A 130 19.53 5.50 16.26
C ALA A 130 18.78 4.16 16.39
N GLN A 131 17.44 4.17 16.38
CA GLN A 131 16.59 2.99 16.55
C GLN A 131 16.10 2.40 15.21
N VAL A 132 16.41 3.03 14.09
CA VAL A 132 15.97 2.62 12.75
C VAL A 132 17.17 2.42 11.83
N PRO A 133 17.03 1.67 10.72
CA PRO A 133 18.07 1.59 9.70
C PRO A 133 18.38 2.96 9.06
N ASP A 134 19.55 3.06 8.43
CA ASP A 134 19.85 4.24 7.61
C ASP A 134 18.93 4.31 6.38
N ALA A 135 18.75 5.53 5.86
CA ALA A 135 17.87 5.81 4.74
C ALA A 135 18.14 4.95 3.50
N VAL A 136 19.41 4.73 3.13
CA VAL A 136 19.79 3.94 1.95
C VAL A 136 19.42 2.48 2.14
N THR A 137 19.71 1.90 3.31
CA THR A 137 19.31 0.53 3.65
C THR A 137 17.79 0.35 3.57
N THR A 138 17.01 1.29 4.11
CA THR A 138 15.54 1.24 4.03
C THR A 138 15.05 1.33 2.59
N TYR A 139 15.54 2.28 1.80
CA TYR A 139 15.19 2.41 0.38
C TYR A 139 15.48 1.13 -0.40
N ARG A 140 16.70 0.60 -0.28
CA ARG A 140 17.12 -0.59 -1.01
C ARG A 140 16.27 -1.80 -0.64
N THR A 141 15.98 -1.98 0.66
CA THR A 141 15.14 -3.08 1.16
C THR A 141 13.74 -3.01 0.59
N VAL A 142 13.11 -1.84 0.70
CA VAL A 142 11.71 -1.64 0.28
C VAL A 142 11.58 -1.79 -1.23
N LEU A 143 12.46 -1.13 -2.01
CA LEU A 143 12.45 -1.19 -3.48
C LEU A 143 12.73 -2.60 -4.00
N ALA A 144 13.71 -3.32 -3.44
CA ALA A 144 14.06 -4.67 -3.89
C ALA A 144 12.90 -5.66 -3.74
N ALA A 145 12.06 -5.47 -2.72
CA ALA A 145 10.88 -6.30 -2.47
C ALA A 145 9.68 -5.98 -3.38
N GLN A 146 9.73 -4.92 -4.19
CA GLN A 146 8.61 -4.53 -5.05
C GLN A 146 8.70 -5.09 -6.46
N PRO A 147 7.56 -5.27 -7.16
CA PRO A 147 7.54 -5.45 -8.60
C PRO A 147 8.20 -4.28 -9.33
N ASP A 148 8.71 -4.54 -10.52
CA ASP A 148 9.29 -3.50 -11.37
C ASP A 148 8.23 -2.45 -11.75
N ALA A 149 8.66 -1.19 -11.91
CA ALA A 149 7.83 -0.05 -12.28
C ALA A 149 6.54 0.11 -11.43
N SER A 150 6.60 -0.21 -10.13
CA SER A 150 5.42 -0.23 -9.26
C SER A 150 5.44 0.82 -8.13
N VAL A 151 6.61 1.36 -7.80
CA VAL A 151 6.78 2.27 -6.66
C VAL A 151 6.67 3.73 -7.08
N VAL A 152 5.89 4.52 -6.37
CA VAL A 152 5.91 5.98 -6.48
C VAL A 152 6.63 6.56 -5.27
N ILE A 153 7.52 7.52 -5.50
CA ILE A 153 8.21 8.25 -4.42
C ILE A 153 7.59 9.65 -4.33
N ALA A 154 7.29 10.10 -3.12
CA ALA A 154 7.01 11.50 -2.82
C ALA A 154 8.17 12.05 -1.98
N SER A 155 8.96 12.95 -2.55
CA SER A 155 10.04 13.64 -1.84
C SER A 155 9.57 15.03 -1.45
N ILE A 156 9.36 15.23 -0.16
CA ILE A 156 8.81 16.43 0.48
C ILE A 156 9.82 17.02 1.47
N GLY A 157 11.07 17.14 1.03
CA GLY A 157 12.19 17.57 1.85
C GLY A 157 13.48 17.62 1.03
N TRP A 158 14.62 17.57 1.72
CA TRP A 158 15.93 17.60 1.06
C TRP A 158 16.23 16.32 0.27
N LEU A 159 17.01 16.43 -0.81
CA LEU A 159 17.25 15.34 -1.78
C LEU A 159 18.49 14.48 -1.46
N ASN A 160 19.10 14.64 -0.28
CA ASN A 160 20.32 13.92 0.11
C ASN A 160 20.14 12.41 0.22
N ASN A 161 19.00 11.92 0.72
CA ASN A 161 18.71 10.48 0.74
C ASN A 161 18.70 9.88 -0.66
N LEU A 162 18.09 10.60 -1.62
CA LEU A 162 18.02 10.16 -3.01
C LEU A 162 19.40 10.25 -3.69
N GLU A 163 20.20 11.27 -3.39
CA GLU A 163 21.61 11.33 -3.81
C GLU A 163 22.40 10.11 -3.30
N GLU A 164 22.32 9.79 -2.01
CA GLU A 164 23.01 8.65 -1.42
C GLU A 164 22.51 7.33 -1.99
N LEU A 165 21.21 7.19 -2.22
CA LEU A 165 20.62 6.04 -2.91
C LEU A 165 21.22 5.90 -4.31
N LEU A 166 21.26 6.96 -5.12
CA LEU A 166 21.84 6.95 -6.46
C LEU A 166 23.35 6.68 -6.47
N LYS A 167 24.07 6.94 -5.36
CA LYS A 167 25.49 6.60 -5.20
C LYS A 167 25.73 5.19 -4.66
N SER A 168 24.68 4.52 -4.18
CA SER A 168 24.82 3.20 -3.55
C SER A 168 25.27 2.12 -4.54
N PRO A 169 26.25 1.26 -4.16
CA PRO A 169 26.63 0.10 -4.97
C PRO A 169 25.58 -1.02 -4.85
N ALA A 170 25.77 -2.09 -5.62
CA ALA A 170 25.10 -3.36 -5.35
C ALA A 170 25.54 -3.90 -3.98
N ASP A 171 24.66 -4.65 -3.31
CA ASP A 171 24.90 -5.18 -1.97
C ASP A 171 24.13 -6.51 -1.76
N ALA A 172 24.05 -6.95 -0.50
CA ALA A 172 23.33 -8.18 -0.13
C ALA A 172 21.80 -8.07 -0.26
N ILE A 173 21.25 -6.85 -0.33
CA ILE A 173 19.81 -6.62 -0.48
C ILE A 173 19.41 -6.73 -1.94
N SER A 174 20.21 -6.15 -2.84
CA SER A 174 19.97 -6.20 -4.27
C SER A 174 21.27 -6.21 -5.08
N PRO A 175 21.36 -7.06 -6.13
CA PRO A 175 22.50 -7.05 -7.04
C PRO A 175 22.54 -5.81 -7.94
N LEU A 176 21.51 -4.94 -7.91
CA LEU A 176 21.45 -3.70 -8.67
C LEU A 176 22.12 -2.55 -7.89
N THR A 177 22.86 -1.70 -8.59
CA THR A 177 23.31 -0.41 -8.05
C THR A 177 22.10 0.51 -7.82
N GLY A 178 22.28 1.58 -7.04
CA GLY A 178 21.23 2.57 -6.79
C GLY A 178 20.46 3.03 -8.04
N PRO A 179 21.14 3.54 -9.08
CA PRO A 179 20.47 4.00 -10.30
C PRO A 179 19.74 2.89 -11.04
N GLN A 180 20.31 1.67 -11.06
CA GLN A 180 19.67 0.50 -11.67
C GLN A 180 18.43 0.06 -10.90
N LEU A 181 18.48 0.09 -9.57
CA LEU A 181 17.36 -0.27 -8.70
C LEU A 181 16.21 0.75 -8.85
N VAL A 182 16.54 2.04 -8.86
CA VAL A 182 15.56 3.11 -9.12
C VAL A 182 14.93 2.92 -10.49
N ALA A 183 15.72 2.76 -11.55
CA ALA A 183 15.23 2.56 -12.91
C ALA A 183 14.34 1.31 -13.06
N ALA A 184 14.62 0.24 -12.31
CA ALA A 184 13.84 -0.98 -12.35
C ALA A 184 12.53 -0.87 -11.56
N LYS A 185 12.56 -0.28 -10.36
CA LYS A 185 11.46 -0.40 -9.37
C LYS A 185 10.55 0.82 -9.31
N VAL A 186 11.07 2.00 -9.59
CA VAL A 186 10.34 3.26 -9.43
C VAL A 186 9.56 3.57 -10.70
N LYS A 187 8.25 3.76 -10.54
CA LYS A 187 7.30 4.18 -11.57
C LYS A 187 7.39 5.68 -11.85
N SER A 188 7.48 6.50 -10.80
CA SER A 188 7.53 7.97 -10.89
C SER A 188 7.94 8.58 -9.55
N ILE A 189 8.39 9.83 -9.56
CA ILE A 189 8.65 10.62 -8.36
C ILE A 189 7.94 11.98 -8.41
N SER A 190 7.36 12.39 -7.28
CA SER A 190 6.75 13.70 -7.03
C SER A 190 7.65 14.46 -6.05
N ILE A 191 8.09 15.67 -6.38
CA ILE A 191 9.07 16.42 -5.58
C ILE A 191 8.48 17.76 -5.17
N MET A 192 8.31 18.01 -3.88
CA MET A 192 8.12 19.38 -3.39
C MET A 192 9.46 20.10 -3.46
N GLY A 193 9.61 20.98 -4.44
CA GLY A 193 10.86 21.70 -4.61
C GLY A 193 10.99 22.51 -5.89
N GLY A 194 11.82 23.54 -5.80
CA GLY A 194 12.01 24.54 -6.85
C GLY A 194 10.86 25.55 -6.94
N ARG A 195 11.04 26.56 -7.78
CA ARG A 195 10.05 27.57 -8.10
C ARG A 195 10.03 27.74 -9.60
N TYR A 196 8.87 27.62 -10.25
CA TYR A 196 8.80 27.59 -11.70
C TYR A 196 8.16 28.85 -12.29
N PRO A 197 8.69 29.36 -13.41
CA PRO A 197 9.77 28.79 -14.23
C PRO A 197 11.19 29.02 -13.68
N SER A 198 11.39 29.84 -12.64
CA SER A 198 12.70 29.99 -11.99
C SER A 198 12.57 30.60 -10.61
N GLY A 199 13.49 30.27 -9.69
CA GLY A 199 13.60 30.97 -8.42
C GLY A 199 14.40 30.23 -7.36
N SER A 200 14.09 30.57 -6.10
CA SER A 200 14.67 29.97 -4.91
C SER A 200 13.56 29.30 -4.13
N GLU A 201 13.81 28.08 -3.66
CA GLU A 201 12.91 27.28 -2.86
C GLU A 201 13.72 26.59 -1.74
N TYR A 202 13.07 26.39 -0.59
CA TYR A 202 13.71 26.00 0.67
C TYR A 202 14.40 24.64 0.61
N ASN A 203 13.72 23.60 0.13
CA ASN A 203 14.26 22.24 -0.02
C ASN A 203 15.46 22.23 -0.98
N PHE A 204 15.49 23.11 -1.98
CA PHE A 204 16.59 23.15 -2.95
C PHE A 204 17.82 23.93 -2.47
N THR A 205 17.62 24.97 -1.64
CA THR A 205 18.67 25.98 -1.36
C THR A 205 19.21 25.96 0.06
N SER A 206 18.47 25.40 1.01
CA SER A 206 18.74 25.62 2.44
C SER A 206 19.53 24.49 3.09
N PHE A 207 20.21 24.82 4.19
CA PHE A 207 20.81 23.85 5.12
C PHE A 207 21.73 22.79 4.49
N GLY A 208 22.47 23.15 3.44
CA GLY A 208 23.45 22.28 2.79
C GLY A 208 22.91 21.42 1.65
N SER A 209 21.62 21.57 1.28
CA SER A 209 21.01 20.79 0.20
C SER A 209 21.42 21.13 -1.25
N PRO A 210 21.97 22.31 -1.62
CA PRO A 210 22.22 22.64 -3.03
C PRO A 210 22.97 21.56 -3.82
N SER A 211 24.02 20.98 -3.23
CA SER A 211 24.80 19.93 -3.89
C SER A 211 24.01 18.64 -4.13
N SER A 212 23.19 18.21 -3.17
CA SER A 212 22.32 17.04 -3.33
C SER A 212 21.21 17.28 -4.36
N THR A 213 20.67 18.50 -4.40
CA THR A 213 19.66 18.92 -5.38
C THR A 213 20.23 18.90 -6.79
N GLN A 214 21.42 19.49 -6.98
CA GLN A 214 22.11 19.47 -8.26
C GLN A 214 22.39 18.04 -8.71
N TYR A 215 22.96 17.22 -7.81
CA TYR A 215 23.27 15.83 -8.12
C TYR A 215 22.02 15.04 -8.54
N PHE A 216 20.91 15.19 -7.82
CA PHE A 216 19.64 14.53 -8.16
C PHE A 216 19.16 14.93 -9.56
N VAL A 217 19.06 16.23 -9.86
CA VAL A 217 18.52 16.72 -11.13
C VAL A 217 19.39 16.31 -12.33
N GLU A 218 20.69 16.15 -12.11
CA GLU A 218 21.65 15.74 -13.13
C GLU A 218 21.69 14.22 -13.34
N ASN A 219 21.45 13.40 -12.30
CA ASN A 219 21.75 11.97 -12.30
C ASN A 219 20.54 11.03 -12.08
N TRP A 220 19.34 11.58 -11.89
CA TRP A 220 18.13 10.75 -11.82
C TRP A 220 17.93 9.97 -13.13
N PRO A 221 17.58 8.67 -13.11
CA PRO A 221 17.42 7.89 -14.34
C PRO A 221 16.35 8.47 -15.27
N ASP A 222 16.72 8.76 -16.52
CA ASP A 222 15.82 9.36 -17.53
C ASP A 222 14.58 8.50 -17.84
N THR A 223 14.62 7.19 -17.54
CA THR A 223 13.47 6.28 -17.71
C THR A 223 12.38 6.51 -16.67
N VAL A 224 12.67 7.20 -15.56
CA VAL A 224 11.73 7.41 -14.45
C VAL A 224 11.26 8.86 -14.43
N PRO A 225 9.97 9.13 -14.70
CA PRO A 225 9.45 10.49 -14.77
C PRO A 225 9.52 11.22 -13.42
N VAL A 226 9.92 12.48 -13.47
CA VAL A 226 9.95 13.42 -12.34
C VAL A 226 8.85 14.46 -12.51
N MET A 227 8.02 14.66 -11.49
CA MET A 227 7.15 15.82 -11.37
C MET A 227 7.61 16.71 -10.24
N PHE A 228 7.95 17.95 -10.56
CA PHE A 228 8.20 18.99 -9.57
C PHE A 228 6.91 19.73 -9.19
N GLN A 229 6.70 19.86 -7.89
CA GLN A 229 5.67 20.64 -7.24
C GLN A 229 6.35 21.88 -6.69
N GLY A 230 6.34 22.95 -7.50
CA GLY A 230 7.03 24.19 -7.15
C GLY A 230 6.41 24.90 -5.96
N TYR A 231 7.16 25.86 -5.39
CA TYR A 231 6.71 26.72 -4.30
C TYR A 231 5.29 27.28 -4.53
N GLU A 232 5.03 27.77 -5.74
CA GLU A 232 3.76 28.37 -6.14
C GLU A 232 2.56 27.43 -6.06
N VAL A 233 2.78 26.11 -6.07
CA VAL A 233 1.69 25.11 -6.05
C VAL A 233 1.01 25.03 -4.69
N GLY A 234 1.79 25.15 -3.60
CA GLY A 234 1.28 25.05 -2.23
C GLY A 234 1.12 26.39 -1.51
N ASP A 235 1.74 27.47 -2.02
CA ASP A 235 1.86 28.73 -1.30
C ASP A 235 0.50 29.34 -0.93
N GLY A 236 -0.45 29.35 -1.86
CA GLY A 236 -1.81 29.87 -1.64
C GLY A 236 -2.74 28.94 -0.88
N VAL A 237 -2.43 27.65 -0.83
CA VAL A 237 -3.30 26.59 -0.31
C VAL A 237 -3.17 26.50 1.21
N LYS A 238 -4.01 27.23 1.96
CA LYS A 238 -3.92 27.28 3.43
C LYS A 238 -4.79 26.21 4.09
N THR A 239 -4.17 25.27 4.82
CA THR A 239 -4.85 24.20 5.56
C THR A 239 -4.38 24.12 7.02
N GLY A 240 -5.03 23.28 7.83
CA GLY A 240 -4.69 23.07 9.24
C GLY A 240 -5.69 23.60 10.29
N PRO A 241 -6.45 24.72 10.12
CA PRO A 241 -7.33 25.23 11.16
C PRO A 241 -8.34 24.22 11.71
N SER A 242 -8.83 23.32 10.85
CA SER A 242 -9.78 22.27 11.21
C SER A 242 -9.20 21.19 12.14
N LEU A 243 -7.87 21.07 12.23
CA LEU A 243 -7.19 20.17 13.18
C LEU A 243 -7.54 20.51 14.64
N LEU A 244 -7.98 21.75 14.93
CA LEU A 244 -8.50 22.13 16.26
C LEU A 244 -9.72 21.31 16.68
N ASN A 245 -10.45 20.74 15.73
CA ASN A 245 -11.61 19.87 15.96
C ASN A 245 -11.22 18.40 16.20
N THR A 246 -9.96 18.03 15.98
CA THR A 246 -9.44 16.68 16.25
C THR A 246 -8.97 16.54 17.70
N PRO A 247 -8.87 15.33 18.28
CA PRO A 247 -8.39 15.14 19.65
C PRO A 247 -7.02 15.75 19.91
N ALA A 248 -6.77 16.25 21.12
CA ALA A 248 -5.46 16.79 21.52
C ALA A 248 -4.32 15.75 21.48
N SER A 249 -4.67 14.45 21.49
CA SER A 249 -3.75 13.34 21.29
C SER A 249 -3.38 13.10 19.82
N ASN A 250 -3.90 13.88 18.87
CA ASN A 250 -3.50 13.83 17.47
C ASN A 250 -2.10 14.47 17.31
N PRO A 251 -1.04 13.72 16.94
CA PRO A 251 0.30 14.27 16.76
C PRO A 251 0.38 15.27 15.60
N VAL A 252 -0.47 15.15 14.57
CA VAL A 252 -0.54 16.12 13.46
C VAL A 252 -1.03 17.48 13.96
N ARG A 253 -2.10 17.48 14.76
CA ARG A 253 -2.57 18.68 15.46
C ARG A 253 -1.44 19.28 16.31
N LYS A 254 -0.70 18.43 17.03
CA LYS A 254 0.40 18.90 17.89
C LYS A 254 1.52 19.57 17.09
N ALA A 255 1.86 19.06 15.90
CA ALA A 255 2.86 19.65 15.03
C ALA A 255 2.47 21.08 14.61
N TYR A 256 1.21 21.27 14.21
CA TYR A 256 0.65 22.59 13.88
C TYR A 256 0.58 23.54 15.08
N GLU A 257 0.35 23.03 16.30
CA GLU A 257 0.39 23.85 17.52
C GLU A 257 1.79 24.38 17.82
N ILE A 258 2.84 23.57 17.58
CA ILE A 258 4.23 23.91 17.95
C ILE A 258 4.86 24.92 16.97
N MET A 259 4.68 24.73 15.66
CA MET A 259 5.56 25.41 14.67
C MET A 259 5.39 26.93 14.58
N TYR A 260 4.22 27.49 14.90
CA TYR A 260 3.97 28.93 14.77
C TYR A 260 3.10 29.54 15.88
N ASN A 261 3.22 29.03 17.12
CA ASN A 261 2.45 29.49 18.29
C ASN A 261 0.93 29.40 18.10
N GLY A 262 0.45 28.38 17.39
CA GLY A 262 -0.97 28.11 17.19
C GLY A 262 -1.34 27.76 15.75
N ILE A 263 -2.59 27.33 15.59
CA ILE A 263 -3.14 26.85 14.32
C ILE A 263 -3.93 27.98 13.64
N ASN A 264 -3.30 28.67 12.68
CA ASN A 264 -3.88 29.81 11.96
C ASN A 264 -3.98 29.60 10.42
N GLY A 265 -3.67 28.40 9.93
CA GLY A 265 -3.54 28.10 8.51
C GLY A 265 -2.08 28.17 8.03
N ARG A 266 -1.63 27.11 7.36
CA ARG A 266 -0.28 27.00 6.77
C ARG A 266 -0.40 26.63 5.29
N PRO A 267 0.46 27.18 4.41
CA PRO A 267 0.65 26.64 3.05
C PRO A 267 0.74 25.12 3.04
N SER A 268 0.26 24.52 1.96
CA SER A 268 0.18 23.07 1.83
C SER A 268 1.13 22.59 0.74
N TRP A 269 2.43 22.80 0.92
CA TRP A 269 3.44 22.43 -0.10
C TRP A 269 3.60 20.92 -0.20
N ASP A 270 3.89 20.27 0.92
CA ASP A 270 4.15 18.83 0.98
C ASP A 270 2.89 18.01 0.70
N GLN A 271 1.74 18.49 1.18
CA GLN A 271 0.44 17.86 0.95
C GLN A 271 0.10 17.82 -0.54
N CYS A 272 0.39 18.90 -1.29
CA CYS A 272 0.21 18.92 -2.74
C CYS A 272 1.09 17.86 -3.42
N ALA A 273 2.33 17.67 -2.96
CA ALA A 273 3.22 16.65 -3.51
C ALA A 273 2.80 15.22 -3.22
N ILE A 274 2.28 14.94 -2.02
CA ILE A 274 1.65 13.65 -1.69
C ILE A 274 0.39 13.41 -2.53
N LEU A 275 -0.48 14.42 -2.63
CA LEU A 275 -1.71 14.31 -3.40
C LEU A 275 -1.43 14.03 -4.88
N HIS A 276 -0.44 14.70 -5.47
CA HIS A 276 0.02 14.40 -6.82
C HIS A 276 0.63 13.01 -6.94
N ALA A 277 1.45 12.57 -5.98
CA ALA A 277 2.05 11.24 -6.02
C ALA A 277 0.99 10.12 -6.11
N VAL A 278 -0.14 10.30 -5.44
CA VAL A 278 -1.23 9.30 -5.40
C VAL A 278 -2.25 9.49 -6.52
N ARG A 279 -2.71 10.72 -6.77
CA ARG A 279 -3.80 11.01 -7.72
C ARG A 279 -3.34 11.56 -9.08
N GLY A 280 -2.04 11.78 -9.27
CA GLY A 280 -1.50 12.44 -10.45
C GLY A 280 -1.97 13.89 -10.56
N LEU A 281 -2.06 14.39 -11.80
CA LEU A 281 -2.52 15.76 -12.07
C LEU A 281 -4.00 15.99 -11.69
N SER A 282 -4.85 14.98 -11.95
CA SER A 282 -6.31 15.04 -11.76
C SER A 282 -6.90 16.38 -12.28
N ASP A 283 -7.96 16.89 -11.63
CA ASP A 283 -8.52 18.23 -11.90
C ASP A 283 -7.80 19.35 -11.12
N TYR A 284 -6.69 19.02 -10.44
CA TYR A 284 -5.96 19.93 -9.56
C TYR A 284 -4.93 20.76 -10.33
N TRP A 285 -4.23 20.13 -11.27
CA TRP A 285 -3.08 20.71 -11.96
C TRP A 285 -3.08 20.35 -13.45
N THR A 286 -2.36 21.17 -14.21
CA THR A 286 -1.79 20.78 -15.51
C THR A 286 -0.27 20.69 -15.36
N ALA A 287 0.47 20.35 -16.42
CA ALA A 287 1.93 20.26 -16.36
C ALA A 287 2.60 21.03 -17.51
N GLU A 288 3.76 21.62 -17.24
CA GLU A 288 4.77 21.84 -18.27
C GLU A 288 5.59 20.57 -18.44
N THR A 289 5.70 20.10 -19.67
CA THR A 289 6.34 18.80 -19.98
C THR A 289 7.47 18.92 -20.98
N VAL A 290 7.69 20.12 -21.54
CA VAL A 290 8.79 20.38 -22.47
C VAL A 290 9.89 21.13 -21.74
N GLY A 291 11.08 20.54 -21.72
CA GLY A 291 12.29 21.11 -21.16
C GLY A 291 12.85 20.29 -19.99
N SER A 292 13.64 20.96 -19.16
CA SER A 292 14.19 20.35 -17.96
C SER A 292 14.53 21.40 -16.90
N ASN A 293 14.64 20.93 -15.67
CA ASN A 293 15.08 21.75 -14.56
C ASN A 293 16.61 21.85 -14.54
N THR A 294 17.13 23.03 -14.25
CA THR A 294 18.56 23.29 -14.05
C THR A 294 18.77 23.92 -12.68
N ILE A 295 19.84 23.49 -12.00
CA ILE A 295 20.15 23.91 -10.63
C ILE A 295 21.46 24.67 -10.63
N ASN A 296 21.46 25.89 -10.11
CA ASN A 296 22.66 26.68 -9.89
C ASN A 296 23.42 26.18 -8.67
N ALA A 297 24.68 26.58 -8.52
CA ALA A 297 25.53 26.17 -7.39
C ALA A 297 24.96 26.55 -6.01
N ASP A 298 24.11 27.57 -5.93
CA ASP A 298 23.42 28.01 -4.72
C ASP A 298 22.07 27.30 -4.49
N GLY A 299 21.68 26.37 -5.37
CA GLY A 299 20.44 25.61 -5.33
C GLY A 299 19.26 26.29 -6.02
N THR A 300 19.38 27.55 -6.46
CA THR A 300 18.31 28.20 -7.22
C THR A 300 18.07 27.47 -8.54
N ASN A 301 16.82 27.41 -8.97
CA ASN A 301 16.45 26.63 -10.15
C ASN A 301 15.96 27.50 -11.30
N ALA A 302 16.10 27.00 -12.52
CA ALA A 302 15.49 27.54 -13.72
C ALA A 302 15.05 26.41 -14.66
N TRP A 303 13.86 26.55 -15.25
CA TRP A 303 13.37 25.68 -16.31
C TRP A 303 13.92 26.12 -17.67
N VAL A 304 14.54 25.22 -18.39
CA VAL A 304 15.11 25.48 -19.73
C VAL A 304 14.40 24.62 -20.77
N ALA A 305 14.19 25.16 -21.97
CA ALA A 305 13.47 24.45 -23.03
C ALA A 305 14.25 23.29 -23.66
N SER A 306 15.57 23.21 -23.45
CA SER A 306 16.44 22.16 -23.99
C SER A 306 17.68 21.96 -23.11
N PRO A 307 18.17 20.72 -22.91
CA PRO A 307 17.58 19.48 -23.42
C PRO A 307 16.23 19.18 -22.75
N ASP A 308 15.34 18.57 -23.51
CA ASP A 308 14.12 17.98 -22.98
C ASP A 308 14.50 16.72 -22.19
N LYS A 309 13.96 16.58 -20.97
CA LYS A 309 14.16 15.40 -20.12
C LYS A 309 12.81 14.84 -19.70
N ASN A 310 12.80 13.65 -19.09
CA ASN A 310 11.59 13.08 -18.49
C ASN A 310 11.24 13.77 -17.16
N GLN A 311 11.09 15.09 -17.22
CA GLN A 311 10.83 15.99 -16.11
C GLN A 311 9.64 16.87 -16.48
N ALA A 312 8.84 17.21 -15.49
CA ALA A 312 7.73 18.14 -15.61
C ALA A 312 7.60 18.97 -14.35
N TYR A 313 6.91 20.11 -14.42
CA TYR A 313 6.45 20.81 -13.23
C TYR A 313 4.96 21.13 -13.31
N SER A 314 4.30 21.14 -12.16
CA SER A 314 2.86 21.38 -12.06
C SER A 314 2.51 22.85 -12.23
N LYS A 315 1.42 23.10 -12.96
CA LYS A 315 0.77 24.39 -13.13
C LYS A 315 -0.60 24.32 -12.48
N VAL A 316 -0.87 25.22 -11.53
CA VAL A 316 -2.15 25.30 -10.81
C VAL A 316 -3.32 25.43 -11.78
N LEU A 317 -4.32 24.54 -11.63
CA LEU A 317 -5.57 24.56 -12.39
C LEU A 317 -6.76 24.85 -11.46
N MET A 318 -6.83 24.16 -10.32
CA MET A 318 -7.83 24.37 -9.29
C MET A 318 -7.50 25.60 -8.43
N SER A 319 -8.51 26.34 -7.97
CA SER A 319 -8.28 27.49 -7.09
C SER A 319 -7.78 27.05 -5.71
N ASP A 320 -6.92 27.86 -5.09
CA ASP A 320 -6.31 27.57 -3.78
C ASP A 320 -7.32 27.15 -2.71
N SER A 321 -8.47 27.82 -2.63
CA SER A 321 -9.52 27.51 -1.64
C SER A 321 -10.19 26.15 -1.87
N ALA A 322 -10.35 25.74 -3.13
CA ALA A 322 -10.95 24.46 -3.48
C ALA A 322 -9.95 23.33 -3.21
N LEU A 323 -8.68 23.53 -3.58
CA LEU A 323 -7.62 22.57 -3.28
C LEU A 323 -7.37 22.47 -1.76
N ALA A 324 -7.46 23.58 -1.02
CA ALA A 324 -7.39 23.58 0.43
C ALA A 324 -8.55 22.80 1.08
N SER A 325 -9.75 22.84 0.49
CA SER A 325 -10.86 22.00 0.95
C SER A 325 -10.56 20.52 0.74
N VAL A 326 -10.06 20.13 -0.45
CA VAL A 326 -9.69 18.74 -0.75
C VAL A 326 -8.62 18.21 0.20
N ILE A 327 -7.58 19.01 0.44
CA ILE A 327 -6.49 18.64 1.35
C ILE A 327 -6.95 18.66 2.80
N GLY A 328 -7.74 19.66 3.21
CA GLY A 328 -8.33 19.73 4.55
C GLY A 328 -9.18 18.50 4.88
N ASP A 329 -10.06 18.09 3.95
CA ASP A 329 -10.89 16.89 4.09
C ASP A 329 -10.07 15.60 4.22
N LEU A 330 -8.84 15.57 3.68
CA LEU A 330 -7.91 14.46 3.85
C LEU A 330 -7.16 14.56 5.17
N MET A 331 -6.69 15.75 5.55
CA MET A 331 -5.99 15.96 6.83
C MET A 331 -6.86 15.70 8.05
N ASP A 332 -8.16 15.94 7.95
CA ASP A 332 -9.12 15.73 9.02
C ASP A 332 -9.66 14.30 9.10
N ASP A 333 -9.31 13.44 8.13
CA ASP A 333 -9.75 12.05 8.07
C ASP A 333 -9.22 11.29 9.30
N PRO A 334 -10.08 10.76 10.19
CA PRO A 334 -9.62 10.16 11.43
C PRO A 334 -8.91 8.82 11.19
N PRO A 335 -8.09 8.34 12.14
CA PRO A 335 -7.66 6.95 12.17
C PRO A 335 -8.87 6.01 12.07
N LEU A 336 -8.74 4.94 11.30
CA LEU A 336 -9.77 3.91 11.27
C LEU A 336 -9.91 3.26 12.67
N PRO A 337 -11.12 2.80 13.06
CA PRO A 337 -11.34 2.20 14.37
C PRO A 337 -10.37 1.04 14.65
N PRO A 338 -10.03 0.76 15.93
CA PRO A 338 -9.11 -0.32 16.30
C PRO A 338 -9.48 -1.71 15.78
N THR A 339 -10.74 -1.95 15.39
CA THR A 339 -11.19 -3.20 14.76
C THR A 339 -10.70 -3.37 13.32
N SER A 340 -10.15 -2.32 12.71
CA SER A 340 -9.43 -2.36 11.42
C SER A 340 -7.90 -2.44 11.57
N ARG A 341 -7.40 -2.54 12.82
CA ARG A 341 -5.99 -2.31 13.17
C ARG A 341 -5.10 -3.54 13.06
N PHE A 342 -5.69 -4.71 12.89
CA PHE A 342 -4.96 -5.95 12.64
C PHE A 342 -5.68 -6.72 11.54
N PRO A 343 -4.93 -7.38 10.63
CA PRO A 343 -5.54 -8.24 9.65
C PRO A 343 -6.47 -9.23 10.35
N VAL A 344 -7.69 -9.40 9.84
CA VAL A 344 -8.62 -10.39 10.37
C VAL A 344 -7.99 -11.77 10.17
N LYS A 345 -7.74 -12.45 11.28
CA LYS A 345 -7.15 -13.79 11.29
C LYS A 345 -8.19 -14.80 10.85
N ILE A 346 -7.98 -15.40 9.68
CA ILE A 346 -8.98 -16.25 9.02
C ILE A 346 -8.43 -17.68 8.90
N ILE A 347 -9.24 -18.66 9.31
CA ILE A 347 -9.13 -20.04 8.84
C ILE A 347 -10.13 -20.20 7.71
N PHE A 348 -9.66 -20.68 6.55
CA PHE A 348 -10.50 -20.88 5.37
C PHE A 348 -10.67 -22.37 5.08
N ASP A 349 -11.86 -22.88 5.32
CA ASP A 349 -12.24 -24.27 5.12
C ASP A 349 -13.07 -24.41 3.85
N THR A 350 -12.69 -25.33 2.96
CA THR A 350 -13.24 -25.43 1.61
C THR A 350 -13.34 -26.87 1.15
N ASP A 351 -14.39 -27.24 0.41
CA ASP A 351 -14.43 -28.56 -0.23
C ASP A 351 -13.63 -28.62 -1.53
N TYR A 352 -13.38 -27.48 -2.18
CA TYR A 352 -12.53 -27.33 -3.36
C TYR A 352 -12.83 -28.39 -4.44
N SER A 353 -14.12 -28.70 -4.65
CA SER A 353 -14.53 -29.89 -5.40
C SER A 353 -15.55 -29.64 -6.51
N THR A 354 -16.76 -29.18 -6.21
CA THR A 354 -17.91 -29.31 -7.11
C THR A 354 -17.97 -28.24 -8.19
N ASP A 355 -17.67 -27.00 -7.84
CA ASP A 355 -17.77 -25.80 -8.65
C ASP A 355 -16.61 -24.84 -8.39
N CYS A 356 -16.56 -23.76 -9.17
CA CYS A 356 -15.41 -22.87 -9.21
C CYS A 356 -15.51 -21.69 -8.23
N ASP A 357 -16.46 -21.73 -7.30
CA ASP A 357 -16.60 -20.72 -6.26
C ASP A 357 -15.54 -20.88 -5.17
N ASP A 358 -15.06 -22.09 -4.84
CA ASP A 358 -13.96 -22.24 -3.87
C ASP A 358 -12.65 -21.54 -4.29
N PRO A 359 -12.12 -21.73 -5.52
CA PRO A 359 -10.96 -20.96 -5.98
C PRO A 359 -11.25 -19.46 -6.01
N GLY A 360 -12.48 -19.06 -6.34
CA GLY A 360 -12.89 -17.65 -6.35
C GLY A 360 -12.94 -17.02 -4.96
N ALA A 361 -13.48 -17.73 -3.97
CA ALA A 361 -13.54 -17.32 -2.58
C ALA A 361 -12.12 -17.22 -1.98
N LEU A 362 -11.26 -18.19 -2.28
CA LEU A 362 -9.85 -18.14 -1.87
C LEU A 362 -9.10 -16.99 -2.53
N ALA A 363 -9.36 -16.69 -3.82
CA ALA A 363 -8.80 -15.52 -4.50
C ALA A 363 -9.25 -14.19 -3.86
N VAL A 364 -10.52 -14.07 -3.47
CA VAL A 364 -11.03 -12.91 -2.73
C VAL A 364 -10.33 -12.78 -1.37
N LEU A 365 -10.15 -13.88 -0.65
CA LEU A 365 -9.43 -13.89 0.63
C LEU A 365 -7.96 -13.45 0.46
N HIS A 366 -7.28 -13.88 -0.61
CA HIS A 366 -5.94 -13.40 -0.93
C HIS A 366 -5.91 -11.91 -1.25
N ALA A 367 -6.92 -11.37 -1.95
CA ALA A 367 -7.00 -9.94 -2.20
C ALA A 367 -7.15 -9.14 -0.89
N PHE A 368 -7.90 -9.64 0.09
CA PHE A 368 -7.92 -9.05 1.44
C PHE A 368 -6.55 -9.16 2.12
N ALA A 369 -5.86 -10.28 1.98
CA ALA A 369 -4.52 -10.44 2.55
C ALA A 369 -3.46 -9.54 1.88
N ASP A 370 -3.56 -9.29 0.57
CA ASP A 370 -2.69 -8.36 -0.16
C ASP A 370 -2.90 -6.91 0.30
N ASN A 371 -4.14 -6.58 0.68
CA ASN A 371 -4.51 -5.27 1.23
C ASN A 371 -4.20 -5.13 2.74
N GLY A 372 -3.71 -6.19 3.39
CA GLY A 372 -3.48 -6.21 4.84
C GLY A 372 -4.78 -6.28 5.67
N ASP A 373 -5.92 -6.52 5.05
CA ASP A 373 -7.22 -6.67 5.72
C ASP A 373 -7.37 -8.05 6.38
N ALA A 374 -6.63 -9.06 5.91
CA ALA A 374 -6.73 -10.45 6.39
C ALA A 374 -5.37 -11.12 6.55
N GLU A 375 -5.28 -12.03 7.52
CA GLU A 375 -4.15 -12.94 7.75
C GLU A 375 -4.70 -14.36 7.62
N ILE A 376 -4.30 -15.08 6.58
CA ILE A 376 -4.76 -16.44 6.33
C ILE A 376 -3.94 -17.38 7.22
N LEU A 377 -4.53 -17.84 8.32
CA LEU A 377 -3.88 -18.71 9.30
C LEU A 377 -3.74 -20.15 8.80
N ALA A 378 -4.74 -20.63 8.05
CA ALA A 378 -4.72 -21.93 7.41
C ALA A 378 -5.80 -22.02 6.33
N THR A 379 -5.57 -22.97 5.42
CA THR A 379 -6.59 -23.46 4.51
C THR A 379 -6.79 -24.95 4.72
N GLY A 380 -8.02 -25.46 4.61
CA GLY A 380 -8.28 -26.88 4.81
C GLY A 380 -9.31 -27.45 3.86
N ALA A 381 -9.02 -28.66 3.37
CA ALA A 381 -9.92 -29.42 2.52
C ALA A 381 -10.96 -30.18 3.37
N SER A 382 -12.25 -29.90 3.17
CA SER A 382 -13.38 -30.53 3.88
C SER A 382 -13.98 -31.75 3.16
N THR A 383 -13.30 -32.20 2.11
CA THR A 383 -13.59 -33.39 1.31
C THR A 383 -12.41 -34.36 1.31
N ARG A 384 -12.65 -35.65 1.06
CA ARG A 384 -11.58 -36.65 0.89
C ARG A 384 -11.08 -36.74 -0.56
N LEU A 385 -11.15 -35.64 -1.31
CA LEU A 385 -10.56 -35.58 -2.66
C LEU A 385 -9.04 -35.48 -2.55
N ASP A 386 -8.32 -36.49 -3.04
CA ASP A 386 -6.88 -36.62 -2.83
C ASP A 386 -6.04 -35.42 -3.26
N LYS A 387 -6.47 -34.73 -4.32
CA LYS A 387 -5.76 -33.60 -4.91
C LYS A 387 -6.27 -32.24 -4.45
N ALA A 388 -7.34 -32.17 -3.65
CA ALA A 388 -7.87 -30.91 -3.12
C ALA A 388 -6.82 -30.07 -2.36
N PRO A 389 -6.06 -30.61 -1.39
CA PRO A 389 -5.08 -29.79 -0.66
C PRO A 389 -4.00 -29.19 -1.57
N GLY A 390 -3.48 -29.95 -2.55
CA GLY A 390 -2.53 -29.38 -3.51
C GLY A 390 -3.17 -28.40 -4.50
N ALA A 391 -4.44 -28.57 -4.85
CA ALA A 391 -5.16 -27.60 -5.68
C ALA A 391 -5.42 -26.27 -4.93
N ILE A 392 -5.66 -26.32 -3.61
CA ILE A 392 -5.68 -25.14 -2.74
C ILE A 392 -4.30 -24.47 -2.72
N ASP A 393 -3.23 -25.27 -2.57
CA ASP A 393 -1.84 -24.78 -2.55
C ASP A 393 -1.45 -24.08 -3.85
N VAL A 394 -1.95 -24.54 -5.00
CA VAL A 394 -1.75 -23.85 -6.29
C VAL A 394 -2.19 -22.39 -6.21
N VAL A 395 -3.34 -22.10 -5.60
CA VAL A 395 -3.82 -20.72 -5.44
C VAL A 395 -2.97 -19.97 -4.41
N ASN A 396 -2.68 -20.57 -3.27
CA ASN A 396 -1.82 -19.97 -2.25
C ASN A 396 -0.44 -19.58 -2.83
N THR A 397 0.17 -20.48 -3.60
CA THR A 397 1.44 -20.30 -4.28
C THR A 397 1.36 -19.23 -5.37
N TYR A 398 0.28 -19.20 -6.17
CA TYR A 398 0.05 -18.16 -7.17
C TYR A 398 0.02 -16.75 -6.56
N TYR A 399 -0.60 -16.60 -5.38
CA TYR A 399 -0.63 -15.35 -4.61
C TYR A 399 0.61 -15.13 -3.72
N GLY A 400 1.72 -15.84 -3.99
CA GLY A 400 3.00 -15.63 -3.30
C GLY A 400 3.02 -16.07 -1.84
N ARG A 401 2.11 -16.96 -1.42
CA ARG A 401 1.98 -17.45 -0.03
C ARG A 401 2.04 -18.99 0.06
N PRO A 402 3.08 -19.65 -0.48
CA PRO A 402 3.21 -21.11 -0.42
C PRO A 402 3.35 -21.65 1.03
N GLY A 403 3.69 -20.79 2.00
CA GLY A 403 3.85 -21.19 3.39
C GLY A 403 2.57 -21.27 4.23
N ILE A 404 1.39 -21.04 3.64
CA ILE A 404 0.12 -21.15 4.40
C ILE A 404 -0.09 -22.61 4.81
N PRO A 405 -0.33 -22.91 6.10
CA PRO A 405 -0.62 -24.26 6.54
C PRO A 405 -1.85 -24.85 5.82
N ILE A 406 -1.67 -26.05 5.26
CA ILE A 406 -2.72 -26.81 4.56
C ILE A 406 -2.98 -28.13 5.29
N ALA A 407 -4.25 -28.45 5.49
CA ALA A 407 -4.68 -29.74 6.03
C ALA A 407 -5.81 -30.34 5.18
N ALA A 408 -6.01 -31.66 5.28
CA ALA A 408 -7.12 -32.33 4.63
C ALA A 408 -7.79 -33.33 5.56
N THR A 409 -9.13 -33.33 5.53
CA THR A 409 -9.95 -34.26 6.30
C THR A 409 -9.66 -35.71 5.93
N LYS A 410 -9.67 -36.61 6.92
CA LYS A 410 -9.60 -38.06 6.68
C LYS A 410 -10.98 -38.72 6.63
N VAL A 411 -12.05 -37.96 6.86
CA VAL A 411 -13.44 -38.45 6.92
C VAL A 411 -14.36 -37.61 6.01
N GLY A 412 -15.63 -38.00 5.91
CA GLY A 412 -16.62 -37.22 5.18
C GLY A 412 -16.71 -37.53 3.68
N PRO A 413 -17.37 -36.64 2.92
CA PRO A 413 -17.74 -36.91 1.54
C PRO A 413 -16.53 -36.94 0.61
N THR A 414 -16.73 -37.59 -0.54
CA THR A 414 -15.78 -37.56 -1.65
C THR A 414 -16.59 -37.28 -2.91
N HIS A 415 -16.30 -36.16 -3.56
CA HIS A 415 -16.89 -35.81 -4.85
C HIS A 415 -15.77 -35.60 -5.86
N ALA A 416 -15.98 -36.08 -7.09
CA ALA A 416 -15.04 -35.85 -8.18
C ALA A 416 -15.03 -34.37 -8.57
N SER A 417 -13.85 -33.76 -8.65
CA SER A 417 -13.70 -32.39 -9.15
C SER A 417 -13.36 -32.39 -10.64
N LYS A 418 -13.91 -31.43 -11.37
CA LYS A 418 -13.57 -31.19 -12.78
C LYS A 418 -12.24 -30.44 -12.95
N PHE A 419 -11.76 -29.77 -11.91
CA PHE A 419 -10.63 -28.84 -12.00
C PHE A 419 -9.50 -29.15 -11.02
N ALA A 420 -9.79 -29.62 -9.80
CA ALA A 420 -8.76 -29.77 -8.76
C ALA A 420 -7.60 -30.69 -9.19
N SER A 421 -7.90 -31.78 -9.91
CA SER A 421 -6.84 -32.65 -10.45
C SER A 421 -5.97 -31.95 -11.50
N GLN A 422 -6.58 -31.15 -12.37
CA GLN A 422 -5.84 -30.43 -13.40
C GLN A 422 -4.98 -29.33 -12.79
N LEU A 423 -5.49 -28.62 -11.77
CA LEU A 423 -4.71 -27.62 -11.03
C LEU A 423 -3.49 -28.28 -10.38
N TYR A 424 -3.71 -29.34 -9.60
CA TYR A 424 -2.65 -30.12 -8.97
C TYR A 424 -1.59 -30.61 -9.98
N ASP A 425 -2.03 -31.18 -11.12
CA ASP A 425 -1.09 -31.77 -12.07
C ASP A 425 -0.33 -30.74 -12.94
N SER A 426 -0.86 -29.51 -13.07
CA SER A 426 -0.39 -28.54 -14.09
C SER A 426 0.29 -27.30 -13.53
N PHE A 427 0.09 -26.98 -12.25
CA PHE A 427 0.59 -25.73 -11.66
C PHE A 427 1.61 -25.97 -10.54
N PRO A 428 2.53 -25.03 -10.28
CA PRO A 428 3.50 -25.15 -9.20
C PRO A 428 2.81 -25.18 -7.83
N HIS A 429 3.15 -26.19 -7.02
CA HIS A 429 2.79 -26.34 -5.61
C HIS A 429 3.73 -27.38 -4.97
N ASP A 430 3.82 -27.46 -3.65
CA ASP A 430 4.63 -28.47 -2.95
C ASP A 430 3.82 -29.40 -2.04
N THR A 431 2.52 -29.14 -1.93
CA THR A 431 1.60 -29.95 -1.12
C THR A 431 1.36 -31.35 -1.71
N PRO A 432 1.60 -32.44 -0.94
CA PRO A 432 1.36 -33.80 -1.39
C PRO A 432 -0.14 -34.16 -1.40
N LEU A 433 -0.46 -35.40 -1.77
CA LEU A 433 -1.84 -35.91 -1.71
C LEU A 433 -2.42 -35.85 -0.29
N SER A 434 -3.75 -35.83 -0.22
CA SER A 434 -4.55 -35.75 1.02
C SER A 434 -4.12 -36.77 2.10
N THR A 435 -3.60 -37.94 1.71
CA THR A 435 -3.16 -39.00 2.62
C THR A 435 -1.87 -38.67 3.36
N ALA A 436 -1.07 -37.73 2.85
CA ALA A 436 0.24 -37.36 3.38
C ALA A 436 0.25 -35.99 4.10
N VAL A 437 -0.79 -35.18 3.93
CA VAL A 437 -0.96 -33.91 4.66
C VAL A 437 -1.57 -34.13 6.05
N GLU A 438 -1.39 -33.17 6.96
CA GLU A 438 -1.97 -33.21 8.31
C GLU A 438 -3.51 -33.35 8.27
N ASP A 439 -4.07 -33.97 9.30
CA ASP A 439 -5.52 -33.98 9.52
C ASP A 439 -6.02 -32.59 9.96
N THR A 440 -7.20 -32.20 9.47
CA THR A 440 -7.79 -30.87 9.70
C THR A 440 -8.09 -30.61 11.18
N VAL A 441 -8.50 -31.61 11.95
CA VAL A 441 -8.76 -31.43 13.39
C VAL A 441 -7.46 -31.12 14.14
N SER A 442 -6.38 -31.87 13.89
CA SER A 442 -5.07 -31.60 14.51
C SER A 442 -4.56 -30.20 14.14
N SER A 443 -4.62 -29.84 12.84
CA SER A 443 -4.14 -28.55 12.36
C SER A 443 -4.94 -27.38 12.96
N TYR A 444 -6.28 -27.43 12.90
CA TYR A 444 -7.12 -26.37 13.44
C TYR A 444 -6.99 -26.24 14.95
N ARG A 445 -6.88 -27.34 15.70
CA ARG A 445 -6.64 -27.28 17.15
C ARG A 445 -5.31 -26.61 17.47
N ARG A 446 -4.23 -27.00 16.78
CA ARG A 446 -2.89 -26.38 16.92
C ARG A 446 -2.93 -24.88 16.62
N ILE A 447 -3.58 -24.48 15.54
CA ILE A 447 -3.67 -23.08 15.11
C ILE A 447 -4.50 -22.27 16.10
N LEU A 448 -5.71 -22.72 16.43
CA LEU A 448 -6.61 -22.03 17.36
C LEU A 448 -6.01 -21.93 18.77
N ALA A 449 -5.34 -22.97 19.26
CA ALA A 449 -4.68 -22.96 20.57
C ALA A 449 -3.60 -21.88 20.68
N ALA A 450 -2.93 -21.56 19.58
CA ALA A 450 -1.90 -20.51 19.51
C ALA A 450 -2.48 -19.09 19.39
N GLN A 451 -3.79 -18.92 19.15
CA GLN A 451 -4.40 -17.60 18.98
C GLN A 451 -4.97 -17.04 20.29
N PRO A 452 -5.04 -15.70 20.43
CA PRO A 452 -5.82 -15.07 21.49
C PRO A 452 -7.31 -15.43 21.43
N ASP A 453 -7.99 -15.35 22.56
CA ASP A 453 -9.44 -15.58 22.62
C ASP A 453 -10.21 -14.53 21.79
N GLY A 454 -11.28 -14.96 21.12
CA GLY A 454 -12.13 -14.11 20.28
C GLY A 454 -11.40 -13.41 19.13
N SER A 455 -10.32 -13.99 18.61
CA SER A 455 -9.48 -13.34 17.59
C SER A 455 -9.62 -13.92 16.18
N VAL A 456 -10.18 -15.12 16.03
CA VAL A 456 -10.20 -15.86 14.77
C VAL A 456 -11.59 -15.80 14.13
N VAL A 457 -11.65 -15.60 12.82
CA VAL A 457 -12.84 -15.82 11.99
C VAL A 457 -12.68 -17.15 11.28
N PHE A 458 -13.72 -17.99 11.30
CA PHE A 458 -13.71 -19.28 10.65
C PHE A 458 -14.66 -19.28 9.45
N VAL A 459 -14.11 -19.22 8.24
CA VAL A 459 -14.89 -19.23 7.01
C VAL A 459 -14.98 -20.66 6.51
N THR A 460 -16.20 -21.13 6.23
CA THR A 460 -16.43 -22.45 5.62
C THR A 460 -17.20 -22.28 4.31
N VAL A 461 -16.66 -22.85 3.25
CA VAL A 461 -17.24 -22.92 1.91
C VAL A 461 -17.39 -24.41 1.56
N GLY A 462 -18.60 -24.84 1.23
CA GLY A 462 -18.88 -26.26 0.99
C GLY A 462 -19.20 -27.04 2.28
N TYR A 463 -18.65 -28.26 2.41
CA TYR A 463 -19.06 -29.18 3.48
C TYR A 463 -18.59 -28.77 4.87
N LEU A 464 -19.50 -28.84 5.86
CA LEU A 464 -19.20 -28.60 7.28
C LEU A 464 -18.44 -29.74 7.97
N THR A 465 -17.82 -30.67 7.22
CA THR A 465 -17.15 -31.86 7.75
C THR A 465 -16.11 -31.48 8.81
N ASN A 466 -15.21 -30.56 8.47
CA ASN A 466 -14.11 -30.21 9.35
C ASN A 466 -14.57 -29.47 10.61
N MET A 467 -15.51 -28.53 10.48
CA MET A 467 -16.09 -27.87 11.65
C MET A 467 -16.83 -28.88 12.54
N SER A 468 -17.58 -29.81 11.96
CA SER A 468 -18.28 -30.85 12.73
C SER A 468 -17.32 -31.73 13.53
N GLU A 469 -16.23 -32.18 12.92
CA GLU A 469 -15.23 -33.02 13.59
C GLU A 469 -14.39 -32.23 14.59
N LEU A 470 -14.05 -30.97 14.28
CA LEU A 470 -13.39 -30.07 15.22
C LEU A 470 -14.24 -29.89 16.47
N LEU A 471 -15.53 -29.61 16.35
CA LEU A 471 -16.43 -29.42 17.50
C LEU A 471 -16.59 -30.69 18.36
N LYS A 472 -16.55 -31.89 17.75
CA LYS A 472 -16.62 -33.18 18.46
C LYS A 472 -15.29 -33.60 19.08
N SER A 473 -14.17 -32.96 18.71
CA SER A 473 -12.85 -33.35 19.18
C SER A 473 -12.71 -33.23 20.70
N SER A 474 -11.97 -34.15 21.30
CA SER A 474 -11.59 -34.08 22.72
C SER A 474 -10.34 -33.23 22.91
N ALA A 475 -9.99 -32.93 24.16
CA ALA A 475 -8.70 -32.35 24.51
C ALA A 475 -7.54 -33.21 23.95
N ASP A 476 -6.44 -32.56 23.61
CA ASP A 476 -5.26 -33.19 23.03
C ASP A 476 -3.97 -32.48 23.46
N ASN A 477 -2.86 -32.82 22.82
CA ASN A 477 -1.55 -32.23 23.13
C ASN A 477 -1.42 -30.76 22.72
N HIS A 478 -2.35 -30.23 21.90
CA HIS A 478 -2.34 -28.82 21.47
C HIS A 478 -3.13 -27.94 22.44
N SER A 479 -4.25 -28.45 22.97
CA SER A 479 -5.09 -27.72 23.90
C SER A 479 -5.80 -28.62 24.91
N PRO A 480 -5.86 -28.23 26.20
CA PRO A 480 -6.65 -28.93 27.21
C PRO A 480 -8.16 -28.74 27.02
N LEU A 481 -8.60 -27.83 26.14
CA LEU A 481 -10.01 -27.60 25.83
C LEU A 481 -10.54 -28.66 24.86
N THR A 482 -11.78 -29.07 25.05
CA THR A 482 -12.53 -29.79 24.01
C THR A 482 -12.69 -28.93 22.77
N GLY A 483 -13.05 -29.53 21.64
CA GLY A 483 -13.27 -28.83 20.39
C GLY A 483 -14.28 -27.70 20.49
N LEU A 484 -15.43 -27.99 21.10
CA LEU A 484 -16.49 -27.00 21.34
C LEU A 484 -16.00 -25.83 22.20
N GLU A 485 -15.30 -26.11 23.30
CA GLU A 485 -14.74 -25.08 24.18
C GLU A 485 -13.66 -24.25 23.47
N LEU A 486 -12.81 -24.89 22.68
CA LEU A 486 -11.75 -24.22 21.93
C LEU A 486 -12.33 -23.28 20.87
N VAL A 487 -13.32 -23.73 20.09
CA VAL A 487 -14.02 -22.87 19.13
C VAL A 487 -14.70 -21.71 19.84
N THR A 488 -15.42 -21.99 20.93
CA THR A 488 -16.10 -20.96 21.74
C THR A 488 -15.12 -19.91 22.28
N ALA A 489 -13.93 -20.34 22.70
CA ALA A 489 -12.92 -19.43 23.23
C ALA A 489 -12.25 -18.60 22.13
N LYS A 490 -11.94 -19.20 20.98
CA LYS A 490 -11.01 -18.62 19.99
C LYS A 490 -11.71 -17.95 18.80
N VAL A 491 -12.85 -18.48 18.37
CA VAL A 491 -13.56 -18.03 17.17
C VAL A 491 -14.58 -16.96 17.54
N LYS A 492 -14.48 -15.78 16.92
CA LYS A 492 -15.41 -14.66 17.12
C LYS A 492 -16.55 -14.63 16.12
N GLU A 493 -16.35 -15.25 14.96
CA GLU A 493 -17.31 -15.28 13.84
C GLU A 493 -17.15 -16.57 13.04
#